data_AF-A0A482ZBT3-F1
#
_entry.id   AF-A0A482ZBT3-F1
#
_cell.length_a   1.000
_cell.length_b   1.000
_cell.length_c   1.000
_cell.angle_alpha   90.00
_cell.angle_beta   90.00
_cell.angle_gamma   90.00
#
_symmetry.space_group_name_H-M   'P 1'
#
loop_
_entity.id
_entity.type
_entity.pdbx_description
1 polymer ?
#
loop_
_entity_poly.entity_id
_entity_poly.type
_entity_poly.pdbx_seq_one_letter_code
_entity_poly.pdbx_strand_id
1 'polypeptide(L)'
;MRFHVILMLSWFWLEVNGDTCPAIYLRYAKQHTFCLPPKSSCTILRNTVTQSDKEVILREHNLLRSKIATGKETAYSMPKASNMLQMVWDDELAAVAQKHANQCTIKHDCKGCRRVKNFGVGQNLFQRKSPTEPSQSTWAEAVTDWYSEIKYFQKEQIDGFIDGEGPPATGHFTQEIWADTWRVGCGYSLFKKGSEFEELYTCNYGPGGNVENQPIYKKGDPCTSCPINSCCGNSCSGGTSYPGLCRISGDNAPQYKRPEGLVFYCTFNNEPDCATTTTGANKWETSQTLSGSYIGTVLNGGESSTLSFTTSFKVAKKPICFTSYYRSGPQVDGEKPAGTAMEIFKLPAMPNFSFTPKLESNGLLTFTRFNVALGWNMETKFSVSFSVPAGKPAQYLEITNISVKQGSC
;
A
#
# COMPACT_ATOMS: atom_id res chain seq x y z
N MET A 1 8.10 -39.38 4.87
CA MET A 1 8.94 -38.21 4.54
C MET A 1 8.40 -37.00 5.28
N ARG A 2 9.10 -36.53 6.31
CA ARG A 2 8.77 -35.28 7.03
C ARG A 2 9.46 -34.12 6.32
N PHE A 3 8.71 -33.24 5.66
CA PHE A 3 9.25 -32.01 5.12
C PHE A 3 9.42 -30.99 6.25
N HIS A 4 10.67 -30.61 6.53
CA HIS A 4 10.98 -29.42 7.32
C HIS A 4 10.95 -28.21 6.38
N VAL A 5 9.99 -27.31 6.59
CA VAL A 5 10.04 -25.97 6.00
C VAL A 5 10.83 -25.09 6.97
N ILE A 6 12.06 -24.76 6.59
CA ILE A 6 12.87 -23.76 7.29
C ILE A 6 12.50 -22.40 6.70
N LEU A 7 11.58 -21.70 7.35
CA LEU A 7 11.37 -20.26 7.16
C LEU A 7 12.41 -19.52 8.01
N MET A 8 13.57 -19.21 7.42
CA MET A 8 14.48 -18.22 8.01
C MET A 8 13.95 -16.83 7.66
N LEU A 9 13.16 -16.26 8.57
CA LEU A 9 12.99 -14.80 8.61
C LEU A 9 13.80 -14.30 9.81
N SER A 10 14.87 -13.54 9.57
CA SER A 10 15.58 -12.85 10.63
C SER A 10 14.79 -11.60 11.04
N TRP A 11 13.82 -11.76 11.93
CA TRP A 11 13.14 -10.63 12.57
C TRP A 11 14.01 -10.16 13.73
N PHE A 12 14.64 -8.99 13.59
CA PHE A 12 15.18 -8.28 14.75
C PHE A 12 14.01 -7.74 15.57
N TRP A 13 13.75 -8.35 16.73
CA TRP A 13 12.77 -7.89 17.70
C TRP A 13 13.37 -6.76 18.54
N LEU A 14 12.62 -5.67 18.73
CA LEU A 14 12.90 -4.66 19.74
C LEU A 14 11.82 -4.76 20.82
N GLU A 15 12.23 -5.00 22.06
CA GLU A 15 11.30 -5.05 23.19
C GLU A 15 10.82 -3.64 23.53
N VAL A 16 9.51 -3.42 23.44
CA VAL A 16 8.83 -2.28 24.03
C VAL A 16 7.56 -2.80 24.72
N ASN A 17 7.51 -2.72 26.05
CA ASN A 17 6.32 -2.96 26.88
C ASN A 17 5.62 -4.33 26.73
N GLY A 18 6.36 -5.43 26.88
CA GLY A 18 5.78 -6.73 27.29
C GLY A 18 4.96 -7.49 26.24
N ASP A 19 4.62 -6.89 25.10
CA ASP A 19 4.19 -7.55 23.86
C ASP A 19 5.15 -7.11 22.75
N THR A 20 5.75 -8.04 22.01
CA THR A 20 6.77 -7.70 21.00
C THR A 20 6.14 -6.93 19.83
N CYS A 21 6.31 -5.60 19.80
CA CYS A 21 5.94 -4.76 18.67
C CYS A 21 6.92 -4.99 17.50
N PRO A 22 6.45 -5.45 16.33
CA PRO A 22 7.33 -5.61 15.17
C PRO A 22 8.07 -4.32 14.81
N ALA A 23 9.39 -4.41 14.61
CA ALA A 23 10.25 -3.25 14.32
C ALA A 23 9.77 -2.45 13.09
N ILE A 24 9.14 -3.11 12.12
CA ILE A 24 8.58 -2.46 10.93
C ILE A 24 7.45 -1.47 11.27
N TYR A 25 6.65 -1.74 12.31
CA TYR A 25 5.60 -0.83 12.75
C TYR A 25 6.18 0.39 13.48
N LEU A 26 7.24 0.19 14.26
CA LEU A 26 7.98 1.28 14.90
C LEU A 26 8.65 2.22 13.89
N ARG A 27 8.97 1.73 12.68
CA ARG A 27 9.41 2.58 11.56
C ARG A 27 8.33 3.56 11.12
N TYR A 28 7.07 3.13 11.12
CA TYR A 28 5.96 3.94 10.62
C TYR A 28 5.40 4.92 11.66
N ALA A 29 5.33 4.49 12.91
CA ALA A 29 4.92 5.32 14.03
C ALA A 29 5.40 4.70 15.35
N LYS A 30 5.94 5.50 16.27
CA LYS A 30 6.28 5.00 17.63
C LYS A 30 5.05 4.41 18.35
N GLN A 31 3.89 5.00 18.11
CA GLN A 31 2.60 4.62 18.67
C GLN A 31 1.71 3.90 17.65
N HIS A 32 2.33 3.05 16.80
CA HIS A 32 1.59 2.27 15.82
C HIS A 32 0.46 1.49 16.48
N THR A 33 -0.74 1.52 15.88
CA THR A 33 -1.98 1.00 16.47
C THR A 33 -1.87 -0.47 16.84
N PHE A 34 -1.15 -1.26 16.02
CA PHE A 34 -0.88 -2.68 16.32
C PHE A 34 -0.25 -2.90 17.71
N CYS A 35 0.59 -1.95 18.13
CA CYS A 35 1.40 -2.04 19.33
C CYS A 35 0.72 -1.43 20.57
N LEU A 36 -0.52 -0.95 20.42
CA LEU A 36 -1.30 -0.45 21.54
C LEU A 36 -1.99 -1.61 22.29
N PRO A 37 -1.99 -1.60 23.64
CA PRO A 37 -2.87 -2.46 24.41
C PRO A 37 -4.34 -2.00 24.25
N PRO A 38 -5.32 -2.85 24.57
CA PRO A 38 -6.71 -2.41 24.68
C PRO A 38 -6.86 -1.23 25.64
N LYS A 39 -7.75 -0.29 25.34
CA LYS A 39 -7.91 0.92 26.14
C LYS A 39 -8.59 0.61 27.47
N SER A 40 -7.90 0.90 28.57
CA SER A 40 -8.38 0.61 29.93
C SER A 40 -9.65 1.36 30.34
N SER A 41 -10.00 2.47 29.65
CA SER A 41 -11.18 3.27 29.98
C SER A 41 -12.50 2.70 29.46
N CYS A 42 -12.49 1.60 28.70
CA CYS A 42 -13.69 0.90 28.25
C CYS A 42 -13.65 -0.57 28.66
N THR A 43 -14.81 -1.13 28.98
CA THR A 43 -14.94 -2.57 29.24
C THR A 43 -15.40 -3.26 27.97
N ILE A 44 -14.49 -3.95 27.29
CA ILE A 44 -14.80 -4.75 26.09
C ILE A 44 -15.56 -6.00 26.52
N LEU A 45 -16.71 -6.24 25.90
CA LEU A 45 -17.58 -7.39 26.14
C LEU A 45 -17.41 -8.45 25.06
N ARG A 46 -17.24 -8.02 23.79
CA ARG A 46 -17.00 -8.88 22.63
C ARG A 46 -16.15 -8.14 21.60
N ASN A 47 -15.14 -8.77 21.03
CA ASN A 47 -14.25 -8.14 20.05
C ASN A 47 -13.76 -9.09 18.96
N THR A 48 -14.61 -10.03 18.57
CA THR A 48 -14.28 -11.05 17.57
C THR A 48 -14.96 -10.72 16.26
N VAL A 49 -14.22 -10.83 15.16
CA VAL A 49 -14.76 -10.91 13.80
C VAL A 49 -14.76 -12.38 13.40
N THR A 50 -15.93 -12.99 13.38
CA THR A 50 -16.11 -14.41 13.07
C THR A 50 -15.91 -14.68 11.58
N GLN A 51 -15.78 -15.95 11.20
CA GLN A 51 -15.70 -16.33 9.79
C GLN A 51 -16.95 -15.89 9.00
N SER A 52 -18.14 -16.00 9.60
CA SER A 52 -19.39 -15.51 9.01
C SER A 52 -19.37 -13.99 8.82
N ASP A 53 -18.78 -13.23 9.76
CA ASP A 53 -18.63 -11.79 9.60
C ASP A 53 -17.72 -11.45 8.42
N LYS A 54 -16.56 -12.14 8.29
CA LYS A 54 -15.64 -11.96 7.16
C LYS A 54 -16.33 -12.18 5.81
N GLU A 55 -17.16 -13.22 5.72
CA GLU A 55 -17.95 -13.53 4.53
C GLU A 55 -18.97 -12.44 4.20
N VAL A 56 -19.70 -11.92 5.20
CA VAL A 56 -20.63 -10.80 5.01
C VAL A 56 -19.89 -9.55 4.54
N ILE A 57 -18.79 -9.18 5.22
CA ILE A 57 -17.98 -8.00 4.86
C ILE A 57 -17.54 -8.10 3.40
N LEU A 58 -16.91 -9.21 3.00
CA LEU A 58 -16.44 -9.39 1.63
C LEU A 58 -17.58 -9.41 0.61
N ARG A 59 -18.70 -10.05 0.96
CA ARG A 59 -19.86 -10.14 0.07
C ARG A 59 -20.43 -8.76 -0.21
N GLU A 60 -20.70 -7.97 0.83
CA GLU A 60 -21.31 -6.65 0.67
C GLU A 60 -20.39 -5.69 -0.12
N HIS A 61 -19.10 -5.61 0.24
CA HIS A 61 -18.14 -4.78 -0.50
C HIS A 61 -18.10 -5.15 -1.99
N ASN A 62 -18.00 -6.45 -2.31
CA ASN A 62 -17.88 -6.90 -3.69
C ASN A 62 -19.20 -6.78 -4.48
N LEU A 63 -20.36 -6.95 -3.84
CA LEU A 63 -21.66 -6.69 -4.49
C LEU A 63 -21.79 -5.23 -4.90
N LEU A 64 -21.45 -4.31 -4.00
CA LEU A 64 -21.50 -2.86 -4.23
C LEU A 64 -20.49 -2.43 -5.31
N ARG A 65 -19.25 -2.92 -5.23
CA ARG A 65 -18.23 -2.68 -6.28
C ARG A 65 -18.66 -3.23 -7.65
N SER A 66 -19.24 -4.42 -7.69
CA SER A 66 -19.75 -5.02 -8.93
C SER A 66 -20.92 -4.23 -9.50
N LYS A 67 -21.81 -3.72 -8.64
CA LYS A 67 -22.93 -2.84 -9.03
C LYS A 67 -22.44 -1.58 -9.74
N ILE A 68 -21.42 -0.92 -9.20
CA ILE A 68 -20.75 0.23 -9.83
C ILE A 68 -20.06 -0.17 -11.13
N ALA A 69 -19.19 -1.19 -11.08
CA ALA A 69 -18.37 -1.59 -12.22
C ALA A 69 -19.20 -1.92 -13.46
N THR A 70 -20.33 -2.61 -13.27
CA THR A 70 -21.24 -3.02 -14.34
C THR A 70 -22.22 -1.93 -14.80
N GLY A 71 -22.26 -0.78 -14.13
CA GLY A 71 -23.23 0.29 -14.40
C GLY A 71 -24.65 -0.05 -13.97
N LYS A 72 -24.82 -0.99 -13.03
CA LYS A 72 -26.12 -1.35 -12.44
C LYS A 72 -26.53 -0.39 -11.31
N GLU A 73 -25.66 0.54 -10.91
CA GLU A 73 -26.03 1.66 -10.04
C GLU A 73 -26.69 2.77 -10.85
N THR A 74 -27.97 2.56 -11.18
CA THR A 74 -28.76 3.45 -12.02
C THR A 74 -29.33 4.65 -11.27
N ALA A 75 -29.55 4.54 -9.95
CA ALA A 75 -30.15 5.60 -9.14
C ALA A 75 -29.32 6.90 -9.17
N TYR A 76 -28.00 6.76 -9.25
CA TYR A 76 -27.05 7.89 -9.28
C TYR A 76 -26.29 7.99 -10.61
N SER A 77 -26.64 7.16 -11.60
CA SER A 77 -26.03 7.16 -12.94
C SER A 77 -24.49 7.09 -12.91
N MET A 78 -23.95 6.21 -12.05
CA MET A 78 -22.50 6.06 -11.90
C MET A 78 -21.87 5.47 -13.18
N PRO A 79 -20.76 6.05 -13.69
CA PRO A 79 -20.03 5.48 -14.82
C PRO A 79 -19.55 4.05 -14.54
N LYS A 80 -19.55 3.20 -15.56
CA LYS A 80 -18.94 1.85 -15.47
C LYS A 80 -17.45 1.94 -15.17
N ALA A 81 -16.91 0.92 -14.51
CA ALA A 81 -15.50 0.82 -14.15
C ALA A 81 -14.81 -0.30 -14.93
N SER A 82 -13.70 0.02 -15.59
CA SER A 82 -12.94 -0.91 -16.42
C SER A 82 -11.88 -1.73 -15.66
N ASN A 83 -11.50 -1.30 -14.45
CA ASN A 83 -10.38 -1.87 -13.68
C ASN A 83 -10.73 -2.21 -12.22
N MET A 84 -12.02 -2.28 -11.85
CA MET A 84 -12.43 -2.49 -10.46
C MET A 84 -11.95 -3.86 -9.94
N LEU A 85 -11.03 -3.89 -8.97
CA LEU A 85 -10.55 -5.14 -8.39
C LEU A 85 -11.59 -5.76 -7.46
N GLN A 86 -11.65 -7.10 -7.44
CA GLN A 86 -12.38 -7.83 -6.40
C GLN A 86 -11.59 -7.78 -5.08
N MET A 87 -12.26 -7.39 -3.99
CA MET A 87 -11.67 -7.42 -2.65
C MET A 87 -11.62 -8.85 -2.09
N VAL A 88 -10.55 -9.16 -1.38
CA VAL A 88 -10.43 -10.37 -0.54
C VAL A 88 -9.88 -10.00 0.84
N TRP A 89 -10.01 -10.93 1.78
CA TRP A 89 -9.63 -10.69 3.18
C TRP A 89 -8.12 -10.59 3.36
N ASP A 90 -7.67 -9.73 4.28
CA ASP A 90 -6.28 -9.65 4.73
C ASP A 90 -6.20 -9.66 6.26
N ASP A 91 -5.53 -10.66 6.82
CA ASP A 91 -5.45 -10.83 8.28
C ASP A 91 -4.52 -9.81 8.96
N GLU A 92 -3.54 -9.23 8.25
CA GLU A 92 -2.68 -8.19 8.82
C GLU A 92 -3.45 -6.87 8.94
N LEU A 93 -4.20 -6.49 7.91
CA LEU A 93 -5.12 -5.35 7.97
C LEU A 93 -6.14 -5.53 9.09
N ALA A 94 -6.70 -6.75 9.22
CA ALA A 94 -7.68 -7.08 10.26
C ALA A 94 -7.07 -7.01 11.66
N ALA A 95 -5.84 -7.48 11.86
CA ALA A 95 -5.17 -7.40 13.15
C ALA A 95 -4.95 -5.95 13.61
N VAL A 96 -4.53 -5.07 12.71
CA VAL A 96 -4.41 -3.62 12.99
C VAL A 96 -5.78 -2.99 13.25
N ALA A 97 -6.79 -3.32 12.44
CA ALA A 97 -8.15 -2.82 12.61
C ALA A 97 -8.78 -3.28 13.93
N GLN A 98 -8.47 -4.50 14.38
CA GLN A 98 -8.94 -5.03 15.66
C GLN A 98 -8.28 -4.31 16.84
N LYS A 99 -6.97 -4.03 16.74
CA LYS A 99 -6.26 -3.22 17.73
C LYS A 99 -6.83 -1.80 17.81
N HIS A 100 -7.24 -1.23 16.68
CA HIS A 100 -7.96 0.04 16.62
C HIS A 100 -9.33 -0.02 17.30
N ALA A 101 -10.16 -1.01 16.96
CA ALA A 101 -11.50 -1.18 17.55
C ALA A 101 -11.43 -1.33 19.08
N ASN A 102 -10.41 -2.04 19.58
CA ASN A 102 -10.13 -2.20 21.02
C ASN A 102 -9.73 -0.89 21.73
N GLN A 103 -9.59 0.23 21.01
CA GLN A 103 -9.39 1.56 21.59
C GLN A 103 -10.71 2.28 21.91
N CYS A 104 -11.87 1.71 21.56
CA CYS A 104 -13.19 2.22 21.95
C CYS A 104 -13.40 3.71 21.64
N THR A 105 -12.83 4.20 20.54
CA THR A 105 -12.83 5.61 20.17
C THR A 105 -13.14 5.73 18.69
N ILE A 106 -14.28 6.33 18.32
CA ILE A 106 -14.64 6.60 16.92
C ILE A 106 -13.85 7.78 16.37
N LYS A 107 -12.59 7.53 16.07
CA LYS A 107 -11.70 8.50 15.45
C LYS A 107 -10.62 7.75 14.70
N HIS A 108 -10.34 8.16 13.47
CA HIS A 108 -9.23 7.58 12.72
C HIS A 108 -7.91 7.70 13.49
N ASP A 109 -7.14 6.62 13.49
CA ASP A 109 -5.73 6.67 13.85
C ASP A 109 -4.90 7.40 12.78
N CYS A 110 -3.67 7.76 13.16
CA CYS A 110 -2.79 8.50 12.27
C CYS A 110 -2.44 7.65 11.02
N LYS A 111 -2.22 8.30 9.87
CA LYS A 111 -1.91 7.58 8.60
C LYS A 111 -0.71 6.62 8.75
N GLY A 112 0.30 6.97 9.56
CA GLY A 112 1.45 6.12 9.89
C GLY A 112 1.13 4.97 10.85
N CYS A 113 0.16 5.16 11.74
CA CYS A 113 -0.20 4.25 12.83
C CYS A 113 -0.90 2.97 12.36
N ARG A 114 -1.41 2.97 11.13
CA ARG A 114 -2.10 1.83 10.52
C ARG A 114 -1.39 1.25 9.30
N ARG A 115 -0.17 1.68 8.99
CA ARG A 115 0.55 1.19 7.82
C ARG A 115 0.97 -0.26 8.02
N VAL A 116 0.77 -1.07 6.99
CA VAL A 116 1.21 -2.47 6.98
C VAL A 116 1.97 -2.74 5.69
N LYS A 117 2.87 -3.74 5.68
CA LYS A 117 3.62 -4.20 4.49
C LYS A 117 4.09 -3.06 3.55
N ASN A 118 4.42 -1.93 4.15
CA ASN A 118 5.02 -0.78 3.53
C ASN A 118 4.19 0.04 2.51
N PHE A 119 2.86 -0.04 2.59
CA PHE A 119 1.91 0.79 1.84
C PHE A 119 1.02 1.63 2.76
N GLY A 120 0.36 2.65 2.19
CA GLY A 120 -0.64 3.45 2.92
C GLY A 120 -1.95 2.67 3.05
N VAL A 121 -2.56 2.68 4.22
CA VAL A 121 -3.78 1.92 4.53
C VAL A 121 -4.96 2.88 4.67
N GLY A 122 -6.05 2.62 3.96
CA GLY A 122 -7.32 3.34 4.12
C GLY A 122 -8.10 2.84 5.34
N GLN A 123 -9.10 3.59 5.81
CA GLN A 123 -9.90 3.17 6.97
C GLN A 123 -11.32 3.73 6.91
N ASN A 124 -12.31 2.88 7.12
CA ASN A 124 -13.70 3.28 7.38
C ASN A 124 -14.09 2.88 8.80
N LEU A 125 -14.86 3.75 9.47
CA LEU A 125 -15.34 3.54 10.83
C LEU A 125 -16.86 3.61 10.86
N PHE A 126 -17.49 2.75 11.65
CA PHE A 126 -18.92 2.82 11.94
C PHE A 126 -19.14 2.60 13.43
N GLN A 127 -20.05 3.37 14.03
CA GLN A 127 -20.41 3.22 15.43
C GLN A 127 -21.91 3.13 15.59
N ARG A 128 -22.33 2.18 16.44
CA ARG A 128 -23.71 2.03 16.88
C ARG A 128 -23.77 2.11 18.41
N LYS A 129 -24.83 2.73 18.92
CA LYS A 129 -25.12 2.88 20.35
C LYS A 129 -26.43 2.18 20.67
N SER A 130 -26.50 1.51 21.81
CA SER A 130 -27.69 0.77 22.23
C SER A 130 -27.89 0.83 23.75
N PRO A 131 -29.15 0.96 24.22
CA PRO A 131 -29.46 0.87 25.65
C PRO A 131 -29.38 -0.57 26.18
N THR A 132 -29.46 -1.58 25.30
CA THR A 132 -29.36 -3.00 25.63
C THR A 132 -28.19 -3.64 24.89
N GLU A 133 -27.62 -4.70 25.48
CA GLU A 133 -26.49 -5.41 24.88
C GLU A 133 -26.88 -6.04 23.53
N PRO A 134 -26.22 -5.67 22.42
CA PRO A 134 -26.50 -6.26 21.11
C PRO A 134 -26.09 -7.73 21.05
N SER A 135 -27.02 -8.60 20.66
CA SER A 135 -26.78 -10.04 20.57
C SER A 135 -25.77 -10.42 19.48
N GLN A 136 -25.66 -9.65 18.40
CA GLN A 136 -24.76 -9.89 17.26
C GLN A 136 -24.29 -8.60 16.60
N SER A 137 -23.18 -8.69 15.86
CA SER A 137 -22.68 -7.65 14.96
C SER A 137 -23.62 -7.43 13.76
N THR A 138 -23.63 -6.22 13.21
CA THR A 138 -24.43 -5.81 12.05
C THR A 138 -23.54 -5.31 10.89
N TRP A 139 -22.59 -6.13 10.45
CA TRP A 139 -21.63 -5.73 9.40
C TRP A 139 -22.26 -5.28 8.09
N ALA A 140 -23.37 -5.91 7.66
CA ALA A 140 -24.06 -5.50 6.43
C ALA A 140 -24.63 -4.08 6.54
N GLU A 141 -25.09 -3.68 7.73
CA GLU A 141 -25.55 -2.32 8.02
C GLU A 141 -24.37 -1.34 7.91
N ALA A 142 -23.24 -1.64 8.55
CA ALA A 142 -22.06 -0.78 8.53
C ALA A 142 -21.55 -0.51 7.10
N VAL A 143 -21.42 -1.57 6.28
CA VAL A 143 -20.98 -1.46 4.88
C VAL A 143 -22.01 -0.69 4.03
N THR A 144 -23.30 -0.95 4.24
CA THR A 144 -24.36 -0.22 3.50
C THR A 144 -24.45 1.26 3.90
N ASP A 145 -24.18 1.58 5.17
CA ASP A 145 -24.15 2.96 5.66
C ASP A 145 -23.04 3.76 4.99
N TRP A 146 -21.82 3.22 4.92
CA TRP A 146 -20.69 3.79 4.17
C TRP A 146 -21.05 4.02 2.70
N TYR A 147 -21.64 3.02 2.05
CA TYR A 147 -22.05 3.15 0.66
C TYR A 147 -23.12 4.22 0.44
N SER A 148 -23.99 4.46 1.43
CA SER A 148 -25.10 5.41 1.33
C SER A 148 -24.66 6.86 1.09
N GLU A 149 -23.38 7.17 1.35
CA GLU A 149 -22.77 8.47 1.01
C GLU A 149 -22.79 8.76 -0.50
N ILE A 150 -22.99 7.75 -1.36
CA ILE A 150 -23.19 7.91 -2.81
C ILE A 150 -24.24 8.98 -3.16
N LYS A 151 -25.26 9.16 -2.31
CA LYS A 151 -26.31 10.18 -2.50
C LYS A 151 -25.79 11.62 -2.50
N TYR A 152 -24.58 11.81 -2.02
CA TYR A 152 -23.90 13.10 -1.91
C TYR A 152 -22.66 13.20 -2.80
N PHE A 153 -22.29 12.11 -3.48
CA PHE A 153 -21.05 12.03 -4.24
C PHE A 153 -21.15 12.75 -5.59
N GLN A 154 -20.12 13.54 -5.91
CA GLN A 154 -19.98 14.22 -7.19
C GLN A 154 -19.15 13.36 -8.13
N LYS A 155 -19.80 12.75 -9.13
CA LYS A 155 -19.18 11.81 -10.09
C LYS A 155 -18.04 12.43 -10.93
N GLU A 156 -17.96 13.75 -10.99
CA GLU A 156 -16.88 14.50 -11.61
C GLU A 156 -15.53 14.19 -10.93
N GLN A 157 -15.54 13.80 -9.65
CA GLN A 157 -14.36 13.41 -8.89
C GLN A 157 -13.82 12.01 -9.23
N ILE A 158 -14.49 11.24 -10.10
CA ILE A 158 -14.02 9.88 -10.47
C ILE A 158 -12.65 9.91 -11.13
N ASP A 159 -12.37 10.90 -11.96
CA ASP A 159 -11.09 10.99 -12.71
C ASP A 159 -9.98 11.68 -11.89
N GLY A 160 -10.37 12.41 -10.84
CA GLY A 160 -9.47 13.11 -9.93
C GLY A 160 -10.17 13.34 -8.60
N PHE A 161 -9.91 12.46 -7.64
CA PHE A 161 -10.45 12.54 -6.29
C PHE A 161 -9.97 13.80 -5.58
N ILE A 162 -10.87 14.44 -4.83
CA ILE A 162 -10.57 15.61 -4.02
C ILE A 162 -10.70 15.18 -2.55
N ASP A 163 -9.57 15.16 -1.85
CA ASP A 163 -9.48 14.82 -0.43
C ASP A 163 -10.01 15.98 0.40
N GLY A 164 -11.29 15.88 0.74
CA GLY A 164 -11.88 16.64 1.84
C GLY A 164 -12.00 18.14 1.63
N GLU A 165 -12.95 18.58 0.79
CA GLU A 165 -13.57 19.89 1.01
C GLU A 165 -15.10 19.81 1.03
N GLY A 166 -15.64 19.80 2.25
CA GLY A 166 -17.03 20.14 2.56
C GLY A 166 -17.95 18.95 2.79
N PRO A 167 -18.93 19.08 3.71
CA PRO A 167 -20.04 18.15 3.75
C PRO A 167 -20.82 18.21 2.42
N PRO A 168 -21.31 17.05 1.96
CA PRO A 168 -21.28 15.79 2.70
C PRO A 168 -19.96 15.04 2.45
N ALA A 169 -19.34 14.53 3.52
CA ALA A 169 -18.18 13.66 3.40
C ALA A 169 -18.60 12.38 2.69
N THR A 170 -17.87 12.03 1.62
CA THR A 170 -18.12 10.82 0.81
C THR A 170 -16.97 9.83 0.85
N GLY A 171 -16.05 10.05 1.81
CA GLY A 171 -14.80 9.32 1.92
C GLY A 171 -14.98 7.83 2.22
N HIS A 172 -16.05 7.43 2.91
CA HIS A 172 -16.30 6.02 3.15
C HIS A 172 -16.73 5.34 1.84
N PHE A 173 -17.69 5.92 1.12
CA PHE A 173 -18.14 5.43 -0.18
C PHE A 173 -16.99 5.35 -1.19
N THR A 174 -16.21 6.43 -1.34
CA THR A 174 -15.12 6.45 -2.34
C THR A 174 -14.02 5.43 -2.01
N GLN A 175 -13.77 5.12 -0.73
CA GLN A 175 -12.87 4.05 -0.34
C GLN A 175 -13.43 2.66 -0.71
N GLU A 176 -14.72 2.42 -0.52
CA GLU A 176 -15.35 1.14 -0.90
C GLU A 176 -15.28 0.87 -2.40
N ILE A 177 -15.35 1.92 -3.22
CA ILE A 177 -15.31 1.83 -4.68
C ILE A 177 -13.94 2.18 -5.29
N TRP A 178 -12.89 2.31 -4.47
CA TRP A 178 -11.55 2.57 -4.98
C TRP A 178 -11.01 1.35 -5.73
N ALA A 179 -10.76 1.48 -7.04
CA ALA A 179 -10.51 0.33 -7.92
C ALA A 179 -9.29 -0.49 -7.48
N ASP A 180 -8.21 0.18 -7.10
CA ASP A 180 -6.95 -0.47 -6.75
C ASP A 180 -6.94 -1.07 -5.33
N THR A 181 -7.92 -0.74 -4.49
CA THR A 181 -8.10 -1.38 -3.18
C THR A 181 -8.71 -2.76 -3.38
N TRP A 182 -7.95 -3.80 -3.07
CA TRP A 182 -8.34 -5.20 -3.31
C TRP A 182 -8.18 -6.10 -2.09
N ARG A 183 -7.76 -5.51 -0.96
CA ARG A 183 -7.63 -6.18 0.33
C ARG A 183 -8.36 -5.37 1.38
N VAL A 184 -9.13 -6.07 2.20
CA VAL A 184 -9.83 -5.50 3.34
C VAL A 184 -9.65 -6.39 4.55
N GLY A 185 -9.42 -5.79 5.70
CA GLY A 185 -9.38 -6.50 6.97
C GLY A 185 -10.01 -5.63 8.04
N CYS A 186 -10.93 -6.20 8.80
CA CYS A 186 -11.74 -5.44 9.74
C CYS A 186 -11.62 -5.96 11.17
N GLY A 187 -11.91 -5.09 12.12
CA GLY A 187 -11.98 -5.34 13.54
C GLY A 187 -13.29 -4.83 14.14
N TYR A 188 -13.70 -5.45 15.23
CA TYR A 188 -14.96 -5.15 15.91
C TYR A 188 -14.77 -5.05 17.42
N SER A 189 -15.47 -4.15 18.08
CA SER A 189 -15.56 -4.15 19.54
C SER A 189 -16.93 -3.69 20.00
N LEU A 190 -17.63 -4.55 20.74
CA LEU A 190 -18.73 -4.20 21.62
C LEU A 190 -18.15 -3.92 23.01
N PHE A 191 -18.41 -2.73 23.53
CA PHE A 191 -17.91 -2.30 24.82
C PHE A 191 -18.94 -1.44 25.55
N LYS A 192 -18.76 -1.31 26.87
CA LYS A 192 -19.56 -0.42 27.70
C LYS A 192 -18.81 0.88 27.96
N LYS A 193 -19.52 2.01 27.82
CA LYS A 193 -19.03 3.34 28.19
C LYS A 193 -20.08 4.02 29.07
N GLY A 194 -19.85 4.02 30.39
CA GLY A 194 -20.88 4.42 31.35
C GLY A 194 -22.00 3.38 31.42
N SER A 195 -23.25 3.77 31.15
CA SER A 195 -24.41 2.88 31.11
C SER A 195 -24.76 2.37 29.71
N GLU A 196 -24.18 2.94 28.65
CA GLU A 196 -24.50 2.64 27.25
C GLU A 196 -23.59 1.55 26.67
N PHE A 197 -24.16 0.71 25.80
CA PHE A 197 -23.41 -0.24 24.98
C PHE A 197 -23.07 0.41 23.64
N GLU A 198 -21.80 0.37 23.26
CA GLU A 198 -21.32 0.89 21.98
C GLU A 198 -20.66 -0.24 21.18
N GLU A 199 -20.95 -0.29 19.89
CA GLU A 199 -20.28 -1.14 18.91
C GLU A 199 -19.41 -0.27 18.01
N LEU A 200 -18.14 -0.60 17.87
CA LEU A 200 -17.21 0.05 16.94
C LEU A 200 -16.73 -0.97 15.89
N TYR A 201 -16.97 -0.63 14.64
CA TYR A 201 -16.55 -1.36 13.46
C TYR A 201 -15.43 -0.58 12.78
N THR A 202 -14.31 -1.23 12.52
CA THR A 202 -13.17 -0.63 11.83
C THR A 202 -12.80 -1.52 10.66
N CYS A 203 -12.83 -1.01 9.43
CA CYS A 203 -12.26 -1.70 8.28
C CYS A 203 -11.04 -0.96 7.78
N ASN A 204 -9.92 -1.67 7.64
CA ASN A 204 -8.70 -1.18 7.02
C ASN A 204 -8.60 -1.71 5.58
N TYR A 205 -8.14 -0.85 4.66
CA TYR A 205 -8.16 -1.08 3.22
C TYR A 205 -6.76 -1.01 2.61
N GLY A 206 -6.42 -1.98 1.76
CA GLY A 206 -5.08 -2.15 1.20
C GLY A 206 -5.06 -2.39 -0.32
N PRO A 207 -4.21 -1.65 -1.06
CA PRO A 207 -3.69 -0.33 -0.71
C PRO A 207 -4.82 0.65 -0.39
N GLY A 208 -4.54 1.68 0.40
CA GLY A 208 -5.49 2.72 0.75
C GLY A 208 -5.93 3.54 -0.47
N GLY A 209 -7.21 3.90 -0.49
CA GLY A 209 -7.80 4.77 -1.49
C GLY A 209 -7.78 6.24 -1.09
N ASN A 210 -8.67 7.03 -1.71
CA ASN A 210 -8.87 8.45 -1.43
C ASN A 210 -7.57 9.26 -1.55
N VAL A 211 -6.81 8.99 -2.61
CA VAL A 211 -5.57 9.69 -2.90
C VAL A 211 -5.89 10.92 -3.75
N GLU A 212 -5.57 12.09 -3.21
CA GLU A 212 -5.70 13.39 -3.87
C GLU A 212 -5.21 13.35 -5.34
N ASN A 213 -6.04 13.86 -6.24
CA ASN A 213 -5.83 13.92 -7.69
C ASN A 213 -5.63 12.56 -8.40
N GLN A 214 -5.93 11.43 -7.74
CA GLN A 214 -5.96 10.13 -8.39
C GLN A 214 -7.38 9.74 -8.78
N PRO A 215 -7.55 8.98 -9.87
CA PRO A 215 -8.87 8.46 -10.21
C PRO A 215 -9.32 7.42 -9.18
N ILE A 216 -10.60 7.48 -8.79
CA ILE A 216 -11.21 6.44 -7.94
C ILE A 216 -11.23 5.11 -8.69
N TYR A 217 -11.60 5.15 -9.98
CA TYR A 217 -11.54 4.04 -10.91
C TYR A 217 -11.45 4.55 -12.35
N LYS A 218 -10.98 3.71 -13.28
CA LYS A 218 -10.93 4.04 -14.70
C LYS A 218 -12.29 3.80 -15.34
N LYS A 219 -12.92 4.85 -15.86
CA LYS A 219 -14.16 4.74 -16.63
C LYS A 219 -13.96 3.86 -17.87
N GLY A 220 -14.94 3.01 -18.18
CA GLY A 220 -14.90 2.16 -19.37
C GLY A 220 -15.67 0.87 -19.18
N ASP A 221 -15.74 0.06 -20.23
CA ASP A 221 -16.44 -1.21 -20.14
C ASP A 221 -15.76 -2.16 -19.15
N PRO A 222 -16.54 -2.96 -18.40
CA PRO A 222 -16.03 -3.76 -17.31
C PRO A 222 -14.90 -4.67 -17.76
N CYS A 223 -13.87 -4.75 -16.94
CA CYS A 223 -12.68 -5.58 -17.13
C CYS A 223 -11.78 -5.26 -18.33
N THR A 224 -12.00 -4.17 -19.07
CA THR A 224 -11.14 -3.79 -20.21
C THR A 224 -9.76 -3.27 -19.79
N SER A 225 -9.57 -2.91 -18.50
CA SER A 225 -8.31 -2.44 -17.93
C SER A 225 -7.88 -3.26 -16.70
N CYS A 226 -8.26 -4.54 -16.63
CA CYS A 226 -7.83 -5.43 -15.56
C CYS A 226 -6.31 -5.74 -15.61
N PRO A 227 -5.70 -6.07 -14.45
CA PRO A 227 -4.34 -6.63 -14.38
C PRO A 227 -4.18 -7.91 -15.21
N ILE A 228 -2.98 -8.16 -15.73
CA ILE A 228 -2.69 -9.34 -16.57
C ILE A 228 -2.79 -10.67 -15.80
N ASN A 229 -2.58 -10.64 -14.49
CA ASN A 229 -2.69 -11.80 -13.60
C ASN A 229 -4.09 -11.92 -12.98
N SER A 230 -5.13 -11.54 -13.71
CA SER A 230 -6.50 -11.54 -13.24
C SER A 230 -7.49 -12.11 -14.25
N CYS A 231 -8.68 -12.46 -13.76
CA CYS A 231 -9.83 -12.87 -14.56
C CYS A 231 -11.02 -11.94 -14.27
N CYS A 232 -12.02 -11.96 -15.16
CA CYS A 232 -13.16 -11.05 -15.07
C CYS A 232 -14.41 -11.77 -14.54
N GLY A 233 -14.79 -11.52 -13.29
CA GLY A 233 -16.03 -12.02 -12.70
C GLY A 233 -16.35 -13.48 -13.04
N ASN A 234 -17.40 -13.67 -13.84
CA ASN A 234 -17.89 -14.99 -14.24
C ASN A 234 -16.92 -15.81 -15.12
N SER A 235 -15.91 -15.18 -15.74
CA SER A 235 -14.89 -15.91 -16.52
C SER A 235 -13.81 -16.56 -15.64
N CYS A 236 -13.81 -16.26 -14.35
CA CYS A 236 -12.87 -16.85 -13.41
C CYS A 236 -13.16 -18.33 -13.15
N SER A 237 -12.09 -19.13 -13.05
CA SER A 237 -12.19 -20.51 -12.57
C SER A 237 -12.79 -20.55 -11.16
N GLY A 238 -13.76 -21.44 -10.95
CA GLY A 238 -14.55 -21.50 -9.72
C GLY A 238 -15.72 -20.51 -9.64
N GLY A 239 -15.95 -19.70 -10.70
CA GLY A 239 -17.11 -18.82 -10.88
C GLY A 239 -17.32 -17.83 -9.73
N THR A 240 -16.87 -16.59 -9.86
CA THR A 240 -17.28 -15.57 -8.87
C THR A 240 -18.69 -15.10 -9.18
N SER A 241 -19.44 -14.72 -8.15
CA SER A 241 -20.76 -14.10 -8.29
C SER A 241 -20.69 -12.59 -8.54
N TYR A 242 -19.52 -12.04 -8.91
CA TYR A 242 -19.28 -10.60 -9.03
C TYR A 242 -18.90 -10.19 -10.45
N PRO A 243 -19.87 -10.04 -11.38
CA PRO A 243 -19.62 -9.59 -12.73
C PRO A 243 -18.89 -8.23 -12.77
N GLY A 244 -18.00 -8.06 -13.73
CA GLY A 244 -17.29 -6.80 -13.96
C GLY A 244 -16.12 -6.50 -13.00
N LEU A 245 -15.85 -7.39 -12.03
CA LEU A 245 -14.68 -7.26 -11.15
C LEU A 245 -13.47 -8.05 -11.68
N CYS A 246 -12.29 -7.45 -11.56
CA CYS A 246 -11.01 -8.09 -11.81
C CYS A 246 -10.58 -8.90 -10.57
N ARG A 247 -10.66 -10.23 -10.64
CA ARG A 247 -10.18 -11.11 -9.57
C ARG A 247 -8.73 -11.50 -9.85
N ILE A 248 -7.83 -11.11 -8.96
CA ILE A 248 -6.41 -11.51 -9.02
C ILE A 248 -6.28 -13.01 -8.82
N SER A 249 -5.38 -13.63 -9.59
CA SER A 249 -5.02 -15.03 -9.46
C SER A 249 -3.90 -15.18 -8.42
N GLY A 250 -4.19 -15.87 -7.32
CA GLY A 250 -3.24 -16.06 -6.20
C GLY A 250 -3.11 -14.84 -5.30
N ASP A 251 -2.02 -14.79 -4.53
CA ASP A 251 -1.79 -13.78 -3.49
C ASP A 251 -0.85 -12.63 -3.88
N ASN A 252 -0.31 -12.68 -5.09
CA ASN A 252 0.60 -11.66 -5.60
C ASN A 252 -0.16 -10.36 -5.94
N ALA A 253 0.55 -9.24 -5.90
CA ALA A 253 -0.01 -7.95 -6.30
C ALA A 253 -0.58 -7.94 -7.74
N PRO A 254 -1.51 -7.02 -8.05
CA PRO A 254 -1.91 -6.73 -9.42
C PRO A 254 -0.71 -6.45 -10.34
N GLN A 255 -0.61 -7.18 -11.45
CA GLN A 255 0.45 -7.01 -12.44
C GLN A 255 -0.10 -6.31 -13.69
N TYR A 256 0.66 -5.36 -14.21
CA TYR A 256 0.29 -4.61 -15.41
C TYR A 256 1.33 -4.82 -16.51
N LYS A 257 0.90 -4.62 -17.76
CA LYS A 257 1.83 -4.68 -18.90
C LYS A 257 2.91 -3.60 -18.76
N ARG A 258 4.13 -3.93 -19.16
CA ARG A 258 5.24 -2.97 -19.27
C ARG A 258 4.78 -1.76 -20.10
N PRO A 259 4.95 -0.52 -19.63
CA PRO A 259 4.65 0.66 -20.42
C PRO A 259 5.49 0.71 -21.71
N GLU A 260 4.88 1.15 -22.80
CA GLU A 260 5.56 1.32 -24.08
C GLU A 260 6.59 2.46 -24.03
N GLY A 261 7.63 2.38 -24.88
CA GLY A 261 8.64 3.45 -25.03
C GLY A 261 9.72 3.50 -23.94
N LEU A 262 9.74 2.55 -23.02
CA LEU A 262 10.79 2.44 -21.99
C LEU A 262 11.97 1.59 -22.48
N VAL A 263 13.19 2.13 -22.40
CA VAL A 263 14.44 1.41 -22.72
C VAL A 263 15.00 0.64 -21.52
N PHE A 264 14.53 0.95 -20.32
CA PHE A 264 14.79 0.21 -19.09
C PHE A 264 13.56 0.29 -18.20
N TYR A 265 13.15 -0.83 -17.60
CA TYR A 265 12.02 -0.85 -16.67
C TYR A 265 12.18 -1.94 -15.62
N CYS A 266 12.25 -1.54 -14.35
CA CYS A 266 12.34 -2.45 -13.23
C CYS A 266 11.34 -2.07 -12.15
N THR A 267 10.46 -3.00 -11.76
CA THR A 267 9.56 -2.86 -10.59
C THR A 267 9.81 -3.89 -9.51
N PHE A 268 10.92 -4.64 -9.66
CA PHE A 268 11.30 -5.73 -8.77
C PHE A 268 10.25 -6.85 -8.73
N ASN A 269 9.57 -7.06 -9.86
CA ASN A 269 8.57 -8.11 -10.09
C ASN A 269 9.05 -9.09 -11.18
N ASN A 270 10.32 -9.51 -11.09
CA ASN A 270 10.98 -10.43 -12.02
C ASN A 270 11.14 -9.90 -13.46
N GLU A 271 11.22 -8.58 -13.66
CA GLU A 271 11.60 -8.04 -14.96
C GLU A 271 13.07 -8.37 -15.29
N PRO A 272 13.42 -8.67 -16.56
CA PRO A 272 14.79 -8.95 -16.97
C PRO A 272 15.78 -7.81 -16.66
N ASP A 273 15.30 -6.57 -16.70
CA ASP A 273 16.10 -5.37 -16.46
C ASP A 273 16.50 -5.22 -14.96
N CYS A 274 15.87 -5.94 -14.04
CA CYS A 274 16.08 -5.84 -12.59
C CYS A 274 17.29 -6.59 -12.04
N ALA A 275 18.07 -7.28 -12.89
CA ALA A 275 19.22 -8.04 -12.42
C ALA A 275 20.27 -7.10 -11.77
N THR A 276 20.71 -7.45 -10.56
CA THR A 276 21.57 -6.60 -9.72
C THR A 276 22.70 -7.38 -9.06
N THR A 277 23.75 -6.65 -8.70
CA THR A 277 24.87 -7.10 -7.87
C THR A 277 25.13 -6.11 -6.75
N THR A 278 25.61 -6.58 -5.60
CA THR A 278 25.84 -5.72 -4.43
C THR A 278 27.33 -5.61 -4.10
N THR A 279 27.75 -4.42 -3.65
CA THR A 279 29.05 -4.19 -3.01
C THR A 279 28.86 -3.47 -1.67
N GLY A 280 29.77 -3.70 -0.71
CA GLY A 280 29.60 -3.22 0.67
C GLY A 280 28.74 -4.17 1.50
N ALA A 281 27.93 -3.64 2.41
CA ALA A 281 27.01 -4.44 3.21
C ALA A 281 25.96 -5.13 2.31
N ASN A 282 25.90 -6.46 2.33
CA ASN A 282 24.96 -7.22 1.51
C ASN A 282 23.62 -7.43 2.23
N LYS A 283 22.81 -6.37 2.30
CA LYS A 283 21.53 -6.33 3.03
C LYS A 283 20.33 -5.90 2.16
N TRP A 284 20.45 -6.01 0.83
CA TRP A 284 19.36 -5.67 -0.06
C TRP A 284 18.38 -6.82 -0.18
N GLU A 285 17.11 -6.55 0.08
CA GLU A 285 16.04 -7.53 0.04
C GLU A 285 14.87 -7.00 -0.78
N THR A 286 14.27 -7.88 -1.59
CA THR A 286 13.04 -7.58 -2.32
C THR A 286 11.84 -8.01 -1.48
N SER A 287 10.92 -7.09 -1.27
CA SER A 287 9.70 -7.30 -0.52
C SER A 287 8.48 -7.14 -1.42
N GLN A 288 7.59 -8.14 -1.39
CA GLN A 288 6.29 -8.10 -2.04
C GLN A 288 5.28 -7.35 -1.16
N THR A 289 4.47 -6.50 -1.77
CA THR A 289 3.43 -5.69 -1.12
C THR A 289 2.09 -5.85 -1.84
N LEU A 290 1.02 -5.26 -1.32
CA LEU A 290 -0.28 -5.29 -2.00
C LEU A 290 -0.34 -4.42 -3.27
N SER A 291 0.64 -3.53 -3.49
CA SER A 291 0.71 -2.59 -4.61
C SER A 291 1.86 -2.88 -5.60
N GLY A 292 2.54 -4.01 -5.46
CA GLY A 292 3.73 -4.36 -6.23
C GLY A 292 4.89 -4.73 -5.31
N SER A 293 6.11 -4.41 -5.70
CA SER A 293 7.31 -4.76 -4.94
C SER A 293 8.22 -3.57 -4.73
N TYR A 294 9.13 -3.70 -3.77
CA TYR A 294 10.26 -2.81 -3.62
C TYR A 294 11.51 -3.60 -3.28
N ILE A 295 12.66 -3.09 -3.67
CA ILE A 295 13.95 -3.51 -3.10
C ILE A 295 14.36 -2.51 -2.02
N GLY A 296 14.91 -2.98 -0.92
CA GLY A 296 15.32 -2.11 0.16
C GLY A 296 16.50 -2.64 0.96
N THR A 297 17.14 -1.74 1.70
CA THR A 297 18.23 -2.06 2.63
C THR A 297 18.07 -1.25 3.92
N VAL A 298 18.50 -1.83 5.03
CA VAL A 298 18.62 -1.15 6.32
C VAL A 298 20.08 -1.21 6.74
N LEU A 299 20.68 -0.04 6.96
CA LEU A 299 22.09 0.11 7.30
C LEU A 299 22.25 0.72 8.70
N ASN A 300 23.16 0.17 9.48
CA ASN A 300 23.59 0.71 10.77
C ASN A 300 24.63 1.83 10.57
N GLY A 301 24.86 2.65 11.61
CA GLY A 301 25.89 3.69 11.57
C GLY A 301 27.28 3.14 11.26
N GLY A 302 27.91 3.69 10.21
CA GLY A 302 29.21 3.27 9.70
C GLY A 302 29.14 2.32 8.49
N GLU A 303 27.95 1.83 8.14
CA GLU A 303 27.77 0.94 7.00
C GLU A 303 27.49 1.70 5.70
N SER A 304 27.88 1.10 4.58
CA SER A 304 27.52 1.53 3.24
C SER A 304 27.24 0.31 2.35
N SER A 305 26.40 0.51 1.34
CA SER A 305 26.06 -0.51 0.35
C SER A 305 25.74 0.13 -0.99
N THR A 306 26.11 -0.54 -2.08
CA THR A 306 25.77 -0.13 -3.45
C THR A 306 25.12 -1.28 -4.19
N LEU A 307 23.92 -1.03 -4.71
CA LEU A 307 23.17 -1.91 -5.59
C LEU A 307 23.44 -1.51 -7.05
N SER A 308 24.13 -2.35 -7.80
CA SER A 308 24.48 -2.10 -9.19
C SER A 308 23.61 -2.93 -10.14
N PHE A 309 22.99 -2.27 -11.11
CA PHE A 309 22.20 -2.95 -12.14
C PHE A 309 23.12 -3.50 -13.23
N THR A 310 22.93 -4.76 -13.60
CA THR A 310 23.75 -5.42 -14.61
C THR A 310 23.40 -4.97 -16.02
N THR A 311 22.12 -4.63 -16.23
CA THR A 311 21.60 -4.15 -17.51
C THR A 311 21.91 -2.67 -17.69
N SER A 312 22.69 -2.35 -18.72
CA SER A 312 22.92 -0.97 -19.17
C SER A 312 21.78 -0.48 -20.06
N PHE A 313 21.60 0.84 -20.16
CA PHE A 313 20.69 1.44 -21.12
C PHE A 313 21.40 2.36 -22.10
N LYS A 314 20.82 2.54 -23.30
CA LYS A 314 21.26 3.47 -24.33
C LYS A 314 20.04 3.95 -25.12
N VAL A 315 20.03 5.22 -25.51
CA VAL A 315 19.01 5.79 -26.40
C VAL A 315 19.64 6.32 -27.68
N ALA A 316 18.84 6.53 -28.72
CA ALA A 316 19.31 7.10 -29.98
C ALA A 316 19.50 8.63 -29.90
N LYS A 317 18.55 9.33 -29.25
CA LYS A 317 18.52 10.80 -29.15
C LYS A 317 18.48 11.28 -27.71
N LYS A 318 19.17 12.38 -27.41
CA LYS A 318 19.09 13.09 -26.12
C LYS A 318 17.86 14.01 -26.06
N PRO A 319 17.35 14.37 -24.86
CA PRO A 319 17.77 13.89 -23.54
C PRO A 319 17.25 12.48 -23.21
N ILE A 320 17.86 11.84 -22.22
CA ILE A 320 17.32 10.64 -21.56
C ILE A 320 16.60 11.12 -20.30
N CYS A 321 15.37 10.65 -20.06
CA CYS A 321 14.76 10.79 -18.76
C CYS A 321 14.95 9.51 -17.96
N PHE A 322 15.70 9.62 -16.87
CA PHE A 322 15.79 8.60 -15.83
C PHE A 322 14.82 8.96 -14.71
N THR A 323 14.03 7.98 -14.26
CA THR A 323 13.10 8.14 -13.16
C THR A 323 13.31 7.01 -12.16
N SER A 324 13.45 7.35 -10.88
CA SER A 324 13.38 6.38 -9.77
C SER A 324 12.36 6.81 -8.74
N TYR A 325 11.66 5.84 -8.17
CA TYR A 325 10.72 6.04 -7.06
C TYR A 325 11.32 5.42 -5.82
N TYR A 326 11.63 6.26 -4.85
CA TYR A 326 12.36 5.86 -3.66
C TYR A 326 11.78 6.52 -2.41
N ARG A 327 12.13 5.97 -1.26
CA ARG A 327 12.04 6.68 0.02
C ARG A 327 13.21 6.28 0.90
N SER A 328 13.58 7.17 1.79
CA SER A 328 14.64 6.92 2.76
C SER A 328 14.37 7.68 4.04
N GLY A 329 14.89 7.15 5.14
CA GLY A 329 14.67 7.74 6.45
C GLY A 329 15.18 6.89 7.59
N PRO A 330 14.85 7.28 8.82
CA PRO A 330 15.21 6.52 10.00
C PRO A 330 14.47 5.19 10.08
N GLN A 331 15.11 4.18 10.67
CA GLN A 331 14.49 2.87 10.90
C GLN A 331 13.41 2.93 11.98
N VAL A 332 13.47 3.90 12.89
CA VAL A 332 12.47 4.11 13.94
C VAL A 332 11.91 5.53 13.81
N ASP A 333 10.59 5.66 13.86
CA ASP A 333 9.90 6.95 13.84
C ASP A 333 10.45 7.90 14.92
N GLY A 334 10.50 9.20 14.63
CA GLY A 334 11.03 10.23 15.52
C GLY A 334 12.56 10.31 15.66
N GLU A 335 13.33 9.42 15.04
CA GLU A 335 14.78 9.62 14.89
C GLU A 335 15.09 10.60 13.74
N LYS A 336 16.30 11.15 13.70
CA LYS A 336 16.71 12.09 12.65
C LYS A 336 17.22 11.35 11.41
N PRO A 337 16.79 11.75 10.19
CA PRO A 337 17.41 11.25 8.96
C PRO A 337 18.90 11.54 8.93
N ALA A 338 19.71 10.53 8.64
CA ALA A 338 21.17 10.64 8.57
C ALA A 338 21.78 9.88 7.38
N GLY A 339 20.98 9.09 6.65
CA GLY A 339 21.43 8.35 5.48
C GLY A 339 21.73 9.27 4.29
N THR A 340 22.70 8.89 3.48
CA THR A 340 22.97 9.54 2.18
C THR A 340 22.72 8.51 1.08
N ALA A 341 21.75 8.80 0.21
CA ALA A 341 21.43 8.00 -0.96
C ALA A 341 21.85 8.74 -2.24
N MET A 342 22.45 8.03 -3.20
CA MET A 342 22.89 8.61 -4.48
C MET A 342 22.65 7.65 -5.63
N GLU A 343 22.16 8.18 -6.74
CA GLU A 343 22.20 7.50 -8.03
C GLU A 343 23.58 7.73 -8.64
N ILE A 344 24.22 6.69 -9.17
CA ILE A 344 25.56 6.75 -9.75
C ILE A 344 25.46 6.34 -11.21
N PHE A 345 25.75 7.26 -12.13
CA PHE A 345 25.79 7.00 -13.56
C PHE A 345 27.24 6.95 -14.06
N LYS A 346 27.61 5.87 -14.74
CA LYS A 346 28.93 5.66 -15.33
C LYS A 346 28.81 5.33 -16.81
N LEU A 347 29.80 5.79 -17.57
CA LEU A 347 29.87 5.58 -19.01
C LEU A 347 31.05 4.64 -19.31
N PRO A 348 30.82 3.40 -19.80
CA PRO A 348 31.90 2.45 -20.07
C PRO A 348 32.99 3.01 -21.00
N ALA A 349 32.60 3.85 -21.97
CA ALA A 349 33.53 4.50 -22.89
C ALA A 349 34.29 5.70 -22.29
N MET A 350 33.94 6.16 -21.08
CA MET A 350 34.63 7.22 -20.34
C MET A 350 34.83 6.80 -18.89
N PRO A 351 35.81 5.93 -18.58
CA PRO A 351 35.96 5.31 -17.26
C PRO A 351 36.12 6.28 -16.08
N ASN A 352 36.66 7.48 -16.34
CA ASN A 352 36.86 8.51 -15.32
C ASN A 352 35.62 9.43 -15.13
N PHE A 353 34.60 9.29 -15.97
CA PHE A 353 33.37 10.06 -15.86
C PHE A 353 32.39 9.37 -14.91
N SER A 354 31.86 10.14 -13.96
CA SER A 354 30.75 9.73 -13.09
C SER A 354 29.85 10.92 -12.83
N PHE A 355 28.54 10.72 -12.95
CA PHE A 355 27.53 11.69 -12.55
C PHE A 355 26.73 11.10 -11.39
N THR A 356 26.72 11.78 -10.24
CA THR A 356 26.22 11.21 -8.97
C THR A 356 25.23 12.14 -8.27
N PRO A 357 24.00 12.31 -8.80
CA PRO A 357 23.00 13.12 -8.13
C PRO A 357 22.60 12.49 -6.79
N LYS A 358 22.45 13.33 -5.77
CA LYS A 358 21.97 12.93 -4.45
C LYS A 358 20.45 12.78 -4.48
N LEU A 359 19.97 11.77 -3.78
CA LEU A 359 18.56 11.59 -3.47
C LEU A 359 18.26 12.29 -2.14
N GLU A 360 17.17 13.05 -2.10
CA GLU A 360 16.75 13.76 -0.90
C GLU A 360 16.21 12.79 0.15
N SER A 361 16.78 12.86 1.36
CA SER A 361 16.26 12.12 2.50
C SER A 361 15.32 13.02 3.29
N ASN A 362 14.02 12.91 3.02
CA ASN A 362 12.98 13.70 3.66
C ASN A 362 12.28 12.97 4.83
N GLY A 363 12.64 11.72 5.11
CA GLY A 363 12.02 10.92 6.19
C GLY A 363 10.55 10.57 5.94
N LEU A 364 10.06 10.79 4.72
CA LEU A 364 8.68 10.51 4.37
C LEU A 364 8.47 9.01 4.18
N LEU A 365 7.31 8.52 4.63
CA LEU A 365 6.90 7.13 4.43
C LEU A 365 6.32 6.90 3.01
N THR A 366 6.09 7.97 2.25
CA THR A 366 5.61 7.92 0.87
C THR A 366 6.77 7.87 -0.12
N PHE A 367 6.65 7.02 -1.13
CA PHE A 367 7.61 7.00 -2.23
C PHE A 367 7.58 8.35 -2.96
N THR A 368 8.76 8.93 -3.11
CA THR A 368 8.98 10.19 -3.81
C THR A 368 9.61 9.90 -5.16
N ARG A 369 9.21 10.67 -6.17
CA ARG A 369 9.73 10.56 -7.52
C ARG A 369 11.01 11.40 -7.66
N PHE A 370 12.09 10.76 -8.09
CA PHE A 370 13.30 11.41 -8.58
C PHE A 370 13.32 11.35 -10.11
N ASN A 371 13.59 12.49 -10.76
CA ASN A 371 13.78 12.57 -12.19
C ASN A 371 15.11 13.24 -12.50
N VAL A 372 15.85 12.72 -13.48
CA VAL A 372 17.03 13.39 -13.99
C VAL A 372 17.13 13.27 -15.51
N ALA A 373 17.38 14.40 -16.15
CA ALA A 373 17.65 14.48 -17.58
C ALA A 373 19.14 14.26 -17.82
N LEU A 374 19.51 13.16 -18.49
CA LEU A 374 20.89 12.88 -18.85
C LEU A 374 21.19 13.47 -20.23
N GLY A 375 22.26 14.27 -20.32
CA GLY A 375 22.63 15.04 -21.51
C GLY A 375 23.39 14.26 -22.60
N TRP A 376 23.55 12.94 -22.43
CA TRP A 376 24.31 12.06 -23.32
C TRP A 376 23.43 10.95 -23.90
N ASN A 377 23.91 10.30 -24.96
CA ASN A 377 23.27 9.16 -25.65
C ASN A 377 24.18 7.93 -25.72
N MET A 378 25.09 7.81 -24.75
CA MET A 378 26.05 6.71 -24.65
C MET A 378 25.47 5.57 -23.81
N GLU A 379 26.03 4.37 -23.98
CA GLU A 379 25.75 3.26 -23.07
C GLU A 379 26.03 3.71 -21.64
N THR A 380 25.04 3.54 -20.77
CA THR A 380 25.08 4.03 -19.39
C THR A 380 24.84 2.86 -18.45
N LYS A 381 25.77 2.65 -17.53
CA LYS A 381 25.59 1.80 -16.35
C LYS A 381 25.17 2.67 -15.19
N PHE A 382 24.32 2.14 -14.33
CA PHE A 382 23.88 2.87 -13.15
C PHE A 382 23.83 2.00 -11.90
N SER A 383 23.85 2.64 -10.74
CA SER A 383 23.82 1.99 -9.43
C SER A 383 23.21 2.93 -8.40
N VAL A 384 22.64 2.38 -7.34
CA VAL A 384 22.15 3.15 -6.20
C VAL A 384 23.04 2.86 -5.01
N SER A 385 23.62 3.91 -4.43
CA SER A 385 24.44 3.80 -3.22
C SER A 385 23.71 4.38 -2.02
N PHE A 386 23.91 3.75 -0.86
CA PHE A 386 23.39 4.20 0.42
C PHE A 386 24.46 4.07 1.50
N SER A 387 24.59 5.08 2.36
CA SER A 387 25.53 5.07 3.48
C SER A 387 24.97 5.76 4.70
N VAL A 388 25.32 5.28 5.89
CA VAL A 388 24.94 5.89 7.17
C VAL A 388 26.23 6.26 7.93
N PRO A 389 26.40 7.53 8.35
CA PRO A 389 27.58 7.94 9.11
C PRO A 389 27.75 7.14 10.41
N ALA A 390 29.00 6.92 10.83
CA ALA A 390 29.30 6.27 12.10
C ALA A 390 28.63 7.00 13.29
N GLY A 391 28.14 6.23 14.26
CA GLY A 391 27.46 6.76 15.45
C GLY A 391 26.03 7.28 15.21
N LYS A 392 25.45 7.07 14.02
CA LYS A 392 24.04 7.38 13.73
C LYS A 392 23.16 6.12 13.86
N PRO A 393 21.87 6.29 14.21
CA PRO A 393 20.93 5.17 14.28
C PRO A 393 20.70 4.59 12.88
N ALA A 394 20.17 3.37 12.84
CA ALA A 394 19.92 2.67 11.58
C ALA A 394 18.99 3.48 10.66
N GLN A 395 19.27 3.44 9.37
CA GLN A 395 18.49 4.13 8.33
C GLN A 395 18.13 3.14 7.24
N TYR A 396 17.04 3.42 6.52
CA TYR A 396 16.61 2.60 5.40
C TYR A 396 16.61 3.39 4.09
N LEU A 397 16.76 2.65 2.98
CA LEU A 397 16.49 3.11 1.63
C LEU A 397 15.68 2.02 0.91
N GLU A 398 14.61 2.42 0.25
CA GLU A 398 13.72 1.52 -0.50
C GLU A 398 13.36 2.13 -1.85
N ILE A 399 13.23 1.28 -2.87
CA ILE A 399 12.99 1.66 -4.27
C ILE A 399 11.91 0.75 -4.84
N THR A 400 10.86 1.32 -5.40
CA THR A 400 9.74 0.56 -6.02
C THR A 400 9.85 0.44 -7.52
N ASN A 401 10.37 1.47 -8.18
CA ASN A 401 10.43 1.50 -9.63
C ASN A 401 11.66 2.28 -10.09
N ILE A 402 12.30 1.78 -11.15
CA ILE A 402 13.24 2.53 -11.96
C ILE A 402 12.81 2.38 -13.43
N SER A 403 12.75 3.50 -14.13
CA SER A 403 12.42 3.54 -15.55
C SER A 403 13.27 4.54 -16.31
N VAL A 404 13.54 4.21 -17.57
CA VAL A 404 14.29 5.08 -18.47
C VAL A 404 13.55 5.17 -19.79
N LYS A 405 13.35 6.41 -20.26
CA LYS A 405 12.77 6.70 -21.57
C LYS A 405 13.62 7.70 -22.35
N GLN A 406 13.49 7.64 -23.67
CA GLN A 406 14.00 8.70 -24.53
C GLN A 406 13.08 9.93 -24.45
N GLY A 407 13.66 11.13 -24.35
CA GLY A 407 12.93 12.40 -24.29
C GLY A 407 13.01 13.06 -22.92
N SER A 408 12.20 14.10 -22.74
CA SER A 408 12.18 14.89 -21.51
C SER A 408 11.60 14.12 -20.33
N CYS A 409 12.13 14.45 -19.14
CA CYS A 409 11.37 14.33 -17.91
C CYS A 409 10.29 15.43 -17.89
#